data_AF-A0A820S570-F1
#
_entry.id   AF-A0A820S570-F1
#
_cell.length_a   1.000
_cell.length_b   1.000
_cell.length_c   1.000
_cell.angle_alpha   90.00
_cell.angle_beta   90.00
_cell.angle_gamma   90.00
#
_symmetry.space_group_name_H-M   'P 1'
#
loop_
_entity.id
_entity.type
_entity.pdbx_description
1 polymer ?
#
loop_
_entity_poly.entity_id
_entity_poly.type
_entity_poly.pdbx_seq_one_letter_code
_entity_poly.pdbx_strand_id
1 'polypeptide(L)'
;MLTTISDVVKQLIEAYEQGKEIDLNKVKCKASAKYGLGLQPRLVDIIAAIPESYKKVLLPKIKAKPVRTASGIVVVAVMCKPHRCPHIAMTGNICVYCPGGPDSDFEYSTQSYTGYE
;
A
#
# COMPACT_ATOMS: atom_id res chain seq x y z
N MET A 1 3.98 -21.77 -12.86
CA MET A 1 3.87 -20.72 -11.82
C MET A 1 4.07 -21.28 -10.41
N LEU A 2 3.32 -22.31 -9.99
CA LEU A 2 3.50 -23.00 -8.69
C LEU A 2 4.93 -23.53 -8.45
N THR A 3 5.53 -24.16 -9.47
CA THR A 3 6.91 -24.66 -9.41
C THR A 3 7.94 -23.55 -9.16
N THR A 4 7.74 -22.40 -9.78
CA THR A 4 8.57 -21.20 -9.59
C THR A 4 8.45 -20.64 -8.19
N ILE A 5 7.23 -20.58 -7.64
CA ILE A 5 7.00 -20.10 -6.27
C ILE A 5 7.70 -21.03 -5.27
N SER A 6 7.57 -22.35 -5.45
CA SER A 6 8.27 -23.32 -4.60
C SER A 6 9.79 -23.20 -4.68
N ASP A 7 10.35 -22.98 -5.89
CA ASP A 7 11.79 -22.75 -6.07
C ASP A 7 12.26 -21.46 -5.37
N VAL A 8 11.49 -20.37 -5.47
CA VAL A 8 11.78 -19.11 -4.77
C VAL A 8 11.76 -19.29 -3.25
N VAL A 9 10.77 -20.02 -2.71
CA VAL A 9 10.68 -20.28 -1.26
C VAL A 9 11.85 -21.15 -0.79
N LYS A 10 12.25 -22.18 -1.55
CA LYS A 10 13.42 -23.00 -1.23
C LYS A 10 14.70 -22.16 -1.16
N GLN A 11 14.96 -21.34 -2.18
CA GLN A 11 16.13 -20.46 -2.20
C GLN A 11 16.13 -19.45 -1.05
N LEU A 12 14.96 -18.99 -0.62
CA LEU A 12 14.82 -18.10 0.55
C LEU A 12 15.15 -18.81 1.86
N ILE A 13 14.71 -20.07 2.03
CA ILE A 13 14.99 -20.87 3.23
C ILE A 13 16.49 -21.21 3.29
N GLU A 14 17.07 -21.69 2.20
CA GLU A 14 18.50 -22.03 2.13
C GLU A 14 19.39 -20.81 2.43
N ALA A 15 19.04 -19.65 1.89
CA ALA A 15 19.78 -18.42 2.16
C ALA A 15 19.63 -17.96 3.62
N TYR A 16 18.45 -18.16 4.21
CA TYR A 16 18.23 -17.89 5.62
C TYR A 16 19.08 -18.81 6.52
N GLU A 17 19.13 -20.11 6.22
CA GLU A 17 19.95 -21.08 6.97
C GLU A 17 21.45 -20.80 6.83
N GLN A 18 21.89 -20.30 5.67
CA GLN A 18 23.26 -19.87 5.44
C GLN A 18 23.58 -18.47 6.01
N GLY A 19 22.60 -17.78 6.60
CA GLY A 19 22.77 -16.42 7.11
C GLY A 19 23.09 -15.37 6.03
N LYS A 20 22.82 -15.66 4.75
CA LYS A 20 23.09 -14.73 3.65
C LYS A 20 21.92 -13.79 3.42
N GLU A 21 22.24 -12.53 3.16
CA GLU A 21 21.26 -11.53 2.74
C GLU A 21 20.92 -11.75 1.26
N ILE A 22 19.64 -11.99 0.96
CA ILE A 22 19.16 -12.22 -0.40
C ILE A 22 18.26 -11.08 -0.85
N ASP A 23 18.48 -10.62 -2.08
CA ASP A 23 17.61 -9.70 -2.79
C ASP A 23 16.45 -10.47 -3.43
N LEU A 24 15.25 -10.31 -2.86
CA LEU A 24 14.01 -10.93 -3.31
C LEU A 24 13.71 -10.65 -4.79
N ASN A 25 14.02 -9.45 -5.29
CA ASN A 25 13.75 -9.11 -6.70
C ASN A 25 14.67 -9.90 -7.64
N LYS A 26 15.95 -10.05 -7.28
CA LYS A 26 16.88 -10.87 -8.07
C LYS A 26 16.47 -12.35 -8.09
N VAL A 27 16.04 -12.89 -6.95
CA VAL A 27 15.57 -14.29 -6.87
C VAL A 27 14.32 -14.49 -7.72
N LYS A 28 13.34 -13.57 -7.64
CA LYS A 28 12.14 -13.60 -8.48
C LYS A 28 12.47 -13.52 -9.96
N CYS A 29 13.36 -12.62 -10.37
CA CYS A 29 13.81 -12.50 -11.76
C CYS A 29 14.45 -13.80 -12.26
N LYS A 30 15.42 -14.35 -11.51
CA LYS A 30 16.14 -15.57 -11.88
C LYS A 30 15.20 -16.77 -11.98
N ALA A 31 14.32 -16.95 -10.99
CA ALA A 31 13.34 -18.03 -11.01
C ALA A 31 12.36 -17.86 -12.17
N SER A 32 11.85 -16.66 -12.42
CA SER A 32 10.90 -16.42 -13.53
C SER A 32 11.54 -16.67 -14.89
N ALA A 33 12.82 -16.29 -15.07
CA ALA A 33 13.58 -16.57 -16.29
C ALA A 33 13.83 -18.08 -16.48
N LYS A 34 14.21 -18.80 -15.41
CA LYS A 34 14.47 -20.24 -15.43
C LYS A 34 13.24 -21.06 -15.87
N TYR A 35 12.04 -20.62 -15.48
CA TYR A 35 10.79 -21.30 -15.84
C TYR A 35 10.02 -20.62 -16.99
N GLY A 36 10.62 -19.65 -17.69
CA GLY A 36 10.01 -19.00 -18.85
C GLY A 36 8.69 -18.25 -18.57
N LEU A 37 8.54 -17.67 -17.38
CA LEU A 37 7.32 -16.94 -17.00
C LEU A 37 7.33 -15.52 -17.58
N GLY A 38 6.25 -15.16 -18.28
CA GLY A 38 6.03 -13.79 -18.76
C GLY A 38 5.72 -12.76 -17.66
N LEU A 39 5.34 -13.23 -16.46
CA LEU A 39 5.06 -12.38 -15.30
C LEU A 39 5.72 -12.96 -14.04
N GLN A 40 6.26 -12.08 -13.21
CA GLN A 40 6.82 -12.48 -11.91
C GLN A 40 5.72 -12.90 -10.92
N PRO A 41 5.99 -13.87 -10.03
CA PRO A 41 5.07 -14.23 -8.97
C PRO A 41 4.81 -13.06 -8.03
N ARG A 42 3.56 -12.91 -7.55
CA ARG A 42 3.21 -11.84 -6.62
C ARG A 42 3.81 -12.13 -5.25
N LEU A 43 4.06 -11.09 -4.48
CA LEU A 43 4.60 -11.24 -3.12
C LEU A 43 3.64 -12.02 -2.22
N VAL A 44 2.33 -11.82 -2.39
CA VAL A 44 1.28 -12.53 -1.64
C VAL A 44 1.34 -14.04 -1.87
N ASP A 45 1.56 -14.48 -3.10
CA ASP A 45 1.63 -15.90 -3.46
C ASP A 45 2.89 -16.56 -2.87
N ILE A 46 4.01 -15.83 -2.84
CA ILE A 46 5.25 -16.26 -2.19
C ILE A 46 5.04 -16.38 -0.68
N ILE A 47 4.41 -15.37 -0.04
CA ILE A 47 4.14 -15.39 1.40
C ILE A 47 3.22 -16.56 1.78
N ALA A 48 2.21 -16.86 0.96
CA ALA A 48 1.30 -17.97 1.18
C ALA A 48 1.99 -19.34 1.08
N ALA A 49 3.03 -19.45 0.27
CA ALA A 49 3.79 -20.69 0.06
C ALA A 49 4.91 -20.93 1.10
N ILE A 50 5.17 -19.99 2.01
CA ILE A 50 6.19 -20.16 3.06
C ILE A 50 5.67 -21.10 4.17
N PRO A 51 6.44 -22.13 4.55
CA PRO A 51 6.10 -23.00 5.68
C PRO A 51 5.95 -22.23 6.99
N GLU A 52 4.99 -22.64 7.83
CA GLU A 52 4.65 -21.97 9.10
C GLU A 52 5.87 -21.80 10.04
N SER A 53 6.80 -22.76 10.02
CA SER A 53 8.04 -22.76 10.81
C SER A 53 8.96 -21.58 10.48
N TYR A 54 9.11 -21.23 9.21
CA TYR A 54 9.97 -20.13 8.76
C TYR A 54 9.20 -18.82 8.59
N LYS A 55 7.87 -18.88 8.58
CA LYS A 55 6.98 -17.74 8.37
C LYS A 55 7.24 -16.60 9.36
N LYS A 56 7.45 -16.91 10.64
CA LYS A 56 7.75 -15.90 11.68
C LYS A 56 9.05 -15.13 11.42
N VAL A 57 10.04 -15.76 10.80
CA VAL A 57 11.35 -15.14 10.58
C VAL A 57 11.46 -14.47 9.21
N LEU A 58 10.84 -15.07 8.18
CA LEU A 58 10.89 -14.57 6.81
C LEU A 58 9.88 -13.42 6.58
N LEU A 59 8.71 -13.42 7.22
CA LEU A 59 7.70 -12.35 7.04
C LEU A 59 8.25 -10.95 7.32
N PRO A 60 8.95 -10.67 8.44
CA PRO A 60 9.48 -9.33 8.73
C PRO A 60 10.54 -8.88 7.71
N LYS A 61 11.29 -9.82 7.13
CA LYS A 61 12.33 -9.52 6.12
C LYS A 61 11.74 -9.28 4.72
N ILE A 62 10.66 -9.97 4.39
CA ILE A 62 9.99 -9.91 3.09
C ILE A 62 8.97 -8.76 3.03
N LYS A 63 8.36 -8.41 4.16
CA LYS A 63 7.44 -7.28 4.25
C LYS A 63 8.22 -6.00 3.96
N ALA A 64 7.75 -5.24 2.96
CA ALA A 64 8.33 -3.96 2.63
C ALA A 64 8.47 -3.13 3.91
N LYS A 65 9.68 -2.62 4.18
CA LYS A 65 9.88 -1.63 5.24
C LYS A 65 8.83 -0.53 5.04
N PRO A 66 8.16 -0.04 6.08
CA PRO A 66 7.25 1.08 5.93
C PRO A 66 8.04 2.28 5.36
N VAL A 67 7.89 2.52 4.06
CA VAL A 67 8.67 3.51 3.29
C VAL A 67 8.13 4.93 3.46
N ARG A 68 7.18 5.15 4.39
CA ARG A 68 6.48 6.44 4.58
C ARG A 68 7.38 7.56 5.11
N THR A 69 8.67 7.30 5.33
CA THR A 69 9.65 8.27 5.85
C THR A 69 10.97 8.27 5.08
N ALA A 70 11.04 7.72 3.85
CA ALA A 70 12.28 7.76 3.07
C ALA A 70 12.75 9.19 2.71
N SER A 71 11.81 10.16 2.61
CA SER A 71 12.12 11.58 2.43
C SER A 71 12.34 12.35 3.74
N GLY A 72 12.11 11.72 4.90
CA GLY A 72 12.14 12.39 6.21
C GLY A 72 10.95 13.31 6.52
N ILE A 73 9.98 13.44 5.61
CA ILE A 73 8.81 14.33 5.77
C ILE A 73 7.55 13.49 6.00
N VAL A 74 6.81 13.80 7.06
CA VAL A 74 5.52 13.21 7.36
C VAL A 74 4.42 14.21 7.03
N VAL A 75 3.60 13.92 6.02
CA VAL A 75 2.45 14.75 5.65
C VAL A 75 1.29 14.45 6.56
N VAL A 76 0.82 15.45 7.30
CA VAL A 76 -0.38 15.38 8.14
C VAL A 76 -1.42 16.34 7.57
N ALA A 77 -2.54 15.78 7.09
CA ALA A 77 -3.69 16.56 6.66
C ALA A 77 -4.71 16.65 7.80
N VAL A 78 -5.20 17.85 8.08
CA VAL A 78 -6.25 18.12 9.07
C VAL A 78 -7.31 19.01 8.43
N MET A 79 -8.55 18.85 8.89
CA MET A 79 -9.67 19.70 8.48
C MET A 79 -10.08 20.62 9.63
N CYS A 80 -10.38 21.88 9.31
CA CYS A 80 -10.99 22.81 10.25
C CYS A 80 -12.48 22.52 10.45
N LYS A 81 -13.10 23.16 11.44
CA LYS A 81 -14.54 23.06 11.69
C LYS A 81 -15.35 23.36 10.40
N PRO A 82 -16.34 22.53 10.03
CA PRO A 82 -17.27 22.84 8.96
C PRO A 82 -17.94 24.21 9.17
N HIS A 83 -17.86 25.10 8.17
CA HIS A 83 -18.46 26.42 8.19
C HIS A 83 -18.88 26.83 6.78
N ARG A 84 -19.81 27.80 6.68
CA ARG A 84 -20.29 28.34 5.40
C ARG A 84 -19.28 29.32 4.80
N CYS A 85 -19.16 29.35 3.47
CA CYS A 85 -18.32 30.33 2.79
C CYS A 85 -18.83 31.76 3.03
N PRO A 86 -17.94 32.75 3.24
CA PRO A 86 -18.34 34.11 3.59
C PRO A 86 -19.11 34.84 2.48
N HIS A 87 -18.86 34.49 1.21
CA HIS A 87 -19.52 35.14 0.07
C HIS A 87 -21.02 34.84 -0.01
N ILE A 88 -21.51 33.80 0.67
CA ILE A 88 -22.95 33.48 0.69
C ILE A 88 -23.79 34.66 1.20
N ALA A 89 -23.21 35.50 2.06
CA ALA A 89 -23.87 36.71 2.57
C ALA A 89 -24.08 37.79 1.48
N MET A 90 -23.29 37.76 0.40
CA MET A 90 -23.37 38.73 -0.69
C MET A 90 -24.03 38.15 -1.95
N THR A 91 -23.74 36.89 -2.28
CA THR A 91 -24.23 36.23 -3.50
C THR A 91 -25.51 35.44 -3.29
N GLY A 92 -25.89 35.17 -2.03
CA GLY A 92 -27.03 34.36 -1.64
C GLY A 92 -26.83 32.85 -1.78
N ASN A 93 -25.78 32.39 -2.47
CA ASN A 93 -25.52 30.97 -2.75
C ASN A 93 -24.03 30.63 -2.75
N ILE A 94 -23.72 29.34 -2.61
CA ILE A 94 -22.36 28.78 -2.79
C ILE A 94 -21.99 28.62 -4.27
N CYS A 95 -20.72 28.27 -4.54
CA CYS A 95 -20.26 27.96 -5.90
C CYS A 95 -21.01 26.76 -6.49
N VAL A 96 -21.44 26.88 -7.75
CA VAL A 96 -22.25 25.88 -8.48
C VAL A 96 -21.60 24.48 -8.51
N TYR A 97 -20.27 24.40 -8.54
CA TYR A 97 -19.53 23.15 -8.62
C TYR A 97 -19.06 22.60 -7.27
N CYS A 98 -19.38 23.27 -6.16
CA CYS A 98 -18.87 22.89 -4.84
C CYS A 98 -19.79 21.84 -4.18
N PRO A 99 -19.31 20.59 -3.96
CA PRO A 99 -20.08 19.59 -3.23
C PRO A 99 -19.97 19.81 -1.71
N GLY A 100 -20.84 19.13 -0.98
CA GLY A 100 -20.71 19.02 0.48
C GLY A 100 -20.93 20.32 1.24
N GLY A 101 -20.45 20.32 2.46
CA GLY A 101 -20.56 21.44 3.39
C GLY A 101 -21.84 21.43 4.22
N PRO A 102 -22.02 22.45 5.08
CA PRO A 102 -23.08 22.46 6.10
C PRO A 102 -24.50 22.47 5.53
N ASP A 103 -24.69 22.96 4.31
CA ASP A 103 -25.99 23.10 3.65
C ASP A 103 -26.16 22.04 2.53
N SER A 104 -25.56 20.87 2.70
CA SER A 104 -25.66 19.76 1.74
C SER A 104 -26.29 18.53 2.38
N ASP A 105 -26.68 17.57 1.54
CA ASP A 105 -27.23 16.27 1.97
C ASP A 105 -26.17 15.33 2.56
N PHE A 106 -24.88 15.71 2.53
CA PHE A 106 -23.80 14.91 3.10
C PHE A 106 -23.71 15.12 4.63
N GLU A 107 -23.82 14.02 5.37
CA GLU A 107 -23.80 14.06 6.84
C GLU A 107 -22.46 14.60 7.36
N TYR A 108 -22.52 15.75 8.03
CA TYR A 108 -21.40 16.40 8.73
C TYR A 108 -20.10 16.50 7.90
N SER A 109 -20.23 16.88 6.62
CA SER A 109 -19.08 17.09 5.72
C SER A 109 -18.54 18.53 5.79
N THR A 110 -17.23 18.69 5.56
CA THR A 110 -16.62 20.01 5.34
C THR A 110 -16.93 20.51 3.92
N GLN A 111 -16.86 21.83 3.71
CA GLN A 111 -17.13 22.41 2.40
C GLN A 111 -16.15 21.85 1.36
N SER A 112 -16.67 21.43 0.20
CA SER A 112 -15.93 20.77 -0.90
C SER A 112 -15.49 19.33 -0.64
N TYR A 113 -16.03 18.67 0.39
CA TYR A 113 -15.78 17.25 0.68
C TYR A 113 -17.11 16.49 0.79
N THR A 114 -17.09 15.19 0.54
CA THR A 114 -18.28 14.33 0.64
C THR A 114 -18.36 13.56 1.97
N GLY A 115 -17.25 13.48 2.71
CA GLY A 115 -17.16 12.71 3.95
C GLY A 115 -16.78 11.23 3.75
N TYR A 116 -16.46 10.85 2.50
CA TYR A 116 -16.05 9.50 2.12
C TYR A 116 -14.59 9.41 1.66
N GLU A 117 -13.81 10.46 1.89
CA GLU A 117 -12.37 10.53 1.62
C GLU A 117 -11.51 9.70 2.60
#